data_AF-A0A3D2JX92-F1
#
_entry.id   AF-A0A3D2JX92-F1
#
_cell.length_a   1.000
_cell.length_b   1.000
_cell.length_c   1.000
_cell.angle_alpha   90.00
_cell.angle_beta   90.00
_cell.angle_gamma   90.00
#
_symmetry.space_group_name_H-M   'P 1'
#
loop_
_entity.id
_entity.type
_entity.pdbx_description
1 polymer ?
#
loop_
_entity_poly.entity_id
_entity_poly.type
_entity_poly.pdbx_seq_one_letter_code
_entity_poly.pdbx_strand_id
1 'polypeptide(L)'
;MTTRRAFLRQLGIAPATLPFLTGLPSFAAGSENSGRKQRLIVMFSPNGTLPTDFWPKVVNSKMEFGSILNPLNPFKNQTLIIKGLSNLVKGDGDGHMRGMSCLLTGARLHPGNIQGGSHTPAGWASSISIDQEIKNFLQKNSATRTRFGSLEVGVAVPDRADPWTRMSYAGSNQPLAPLDDPYQMLQKLYGQSKDKQTYASILDELGADLNKVSKKLSSEDNALLKQHIQLVADMEREMMAAAKAGKLVHPEPELDPNIEITNDNTPKLARMQIDLLVNAMANDMTRVGTLQFMRSVGQARMRWLGIEEGHHSLSHEPDKNKAAQDKLKKINIWFAQQLAYLAGKLKATAEPDGNGNMLDNTTIVWVNELGKGNSHTLHNIPCVVIGGGSGFKMNRLVNLPKGTPHNRFLISLANSYGHDISSFGEKHLSTMGALNLS
;
A
#
# COMPACT_ATOMS: atom_id res chain seq x y z
N MET A 1 35.52 -0.37 16.93
CA MET A 1 34.98 -0.16 15.57
C MET A 1 36.08 -0.39 14.57
N THR A 2 36.10 -1.53 13.88
CA THR A 2 37.04 -1.83 12.81
C THR A 2 36.60 -1.08 11.56
N THR A 3 37.41 -0.14 11.07
CA THR A 3 37.10 0.59 9.84
C THR A 3 37.17 -0.36 8.65
N ARG A 4 36.39 -0.10 7.59
CA ARG A 4 36.33 -0.90 6.34
C ARG A 4 37.72 -1.16 5.74
N ARG A 5 38.64 -0.21 5.92
CA ARG A 5 40.06 -0.30 5.52
C ARG A 5 40.86 -1.30 6.36
N ALA A 6 40.54 -1.48 7.64
CA ALA A 6 41.18 -2.46 8.51
C ALA A 6 40.74 -3.89 8.19
N PHE A 7 39.45 -4.09 7.88
CA PHE A 7 38.91 -5.40 7.50
C PHE A 7 39.49 -5.92 6.18
N LEU A 8 39.60 -5.06 5.15
CA LEU A 8 40.16 -5.44 3.85
C LEU A 8 41.66 -5.72 3.91
N ARG A 9 42.40 -5.05 4.81
CA ARG A 9 43.81 -5.37 5.08
C ARG A 9 43.98 -6.74 5.76
N GLN A 10 43.05 -7.13 6.64
CA GLN A 10 43.08 -8.46 7.28
C GLN A 10 42.80 -9.61 6.30
N LEU A 11 42.08 -9.36 5.21
CA LEU A 11 41.81 -10.36 4.16
C LEU A 11 42.93 -10.49 3.11
N GLY A 12 44.05 -9.76 3.26
CA GLY A 12 45.19 -9.86 2.33
C GLY A 12 44.94 -9.30 0.92
N ILE A 13 43.88 -8.50 0.75
CA ILE A 13 43.52 -7.92 -0.54
C ILE A 13 44.43 -6.72 -0.82
N ALA A 14 45.23 -6.78 -1.88
CA ALA A 14 46.15 -5.73 -2.27
C ALA A 14 45.39 -4.41 -2.59
N PRO A 15 45.93 -3.22 -2.25
CA PRO A 15 45.30 -1.94 -2.59
C PRO A 15 45.04 -1.77 -4.09
N ALA A 16 45.86 -2.40 -4.92
CA ALA A 16 45.76 -2.36 -6.38
C ALA A 16 44.53 -3.11 -6.94
N THR A 17 43.94 -4.05 -6.19
CA THR A 17 42.74 -4.79 -6.64
C THR A 17 41.44 -4.13 -6.20
N LEU A 18 41.50 -3.06 -5.39
CA LEU A 18 40.34 -2.36 -4.84
C LEU A 18 39.41 -1.80 -5.94
N PRO A 19 39.89 -1.16 -7.02
CA PRO A 19 39.01 -0.64 -8.09
C PRO A 19 38.25 -1.74 -8.84
N PHE A 20 38.84 -2.93 -8.93
CA PHE A 20 38.26 -4.08 -9.62
C PHE A 20 37.22 -4.81 -8.77
N LEU A 21 37.37 -4.78 -7.43
CA LEU A 21 36.40 -5.35 -6.49
C LEU A 21 35.21 -4.41 -6.25
N THR A 22 35.42 -3.09 -6.27
CA THR A 22 34.33 -2.10 -6.13
C THR A 22 33.40 -2.04 -7.35
N GLY A 23 33.83 -2.57 -8.52
CA GLY A 23 33.03 -2.66 -9.73
C GLY A 23 32.16 -3.93 -9.83
N LEU A 24 32.26 -4.86 -8.86
CA LEU A 24 31.47 -6.09 -8.86
C LEU A 24 30.07 -5.84 -8.26
N PRO A 25 28.98 -6.19 -8.97
CA PRO A 25 27.60 -5.98 -8.49
C PRO A 25 27.32 -6.64 -7.12
N SER A 26 28.00 -7.75 -6.85
CA SER A 26 27.90 -8.49 -5.58
C SER A 26 28.47 -7.76 -4.36
N PHE A 27 29.35 -6.77 -4.55
CA PHE A 27 29.84 -5.90 -3.47
C PHE A 27 29.09 -4.57 -3.38
N ALA A 28 28.41 -4.13 -4.44
CA ALA A 28 27.50 -2.98 -4.43
C ALA A 28 26.16 -3.28 -3.72
N ALA A 29 25.73 -4.55 -3.71
CA ALA A 29 24.49 -4.98 -3.07
C ALA A 29 24.49 -4.90 -1.54
N GLY A 30 25.65 -4.70 -0.90
CA GLY A 30 25.82 -4.89 0.55
C GLY A 30 26.06 -3.66 1.42
N SER A 31 26.21 -2.43 0.88
CA SER A 31 26.64 -1.31 1.74
C SER A 31 26.23 0.13 1.38
N GLU A 32 25.20 0.38 0.57
CA GLU A 32 24.75 1.76 0.26
C GLU A 32 23.34 2.12 0.74
N ASN A 33 22.68 1.26 1.53
CA ASN A 33 21.36 1.59 2.10
C ASN A 33 21.44 2.36 3.43
N SER A 34 22.61 2.80 3.90
CA SER A 34 22.76 3.43 5.22
C SER A 34 22.25 4.88 5.32
N GLY A 35 21.30 5.27 4.48
CA GLY A 35 20.69 6.62 4.46
C GLY A 35 19.35 6.70 3.73
N ARG A 36 19.10 5.78 2.80
CA ARG A 36 17.91 5.80 1.93
C ARG A 36 16.62 5.59 2.71
N LYS A 37 15.74 6.59 2.69
CA LYS A 37 14.40 6.53 3.31
C LYS A 37 13.42 5.74 2.44
N GLN A 38 13.48 4.41 2.48
CA GLN A 38 12.55 3.56 1.74
C GLN A 38 11.10 3.78 2.21
N ARG A 39 10.19 4.08 1.28
CA ARG A 39 8.77 4.30 1.56
C ARG A 39 7.90 3.42 0.67
N LEU A 40 6.77 2.95 1.20
CA LEU A 40 5.76 2.18 0.47
C LEU A 40 4.44 2.96 0.41
N ILE A 41 3.87 3.08 -0.79
CA ILE A 41 2.48 3.47 -0.98
C ILE A 41 1.76 2.38 -1.77
N VAL A 42 0.67 1.84 -1.21
CA VAL A 42 -0.22 0.94 -1.98
C VAL A 42 -1.48 1.71 -2.37
N MET A 43 -1.67 1.93 -3.66
CA MET A 43 -2.88 2.55 -4.20
C MET A 43 -3.84 1.45 -4.69
N PHE A 44 -5.11 1.58 -4.32
CA PHE A 44 -6.18 0.68 -4.77
C PHE A 44 -7.23 1.44 -5.56
N SER A 45 -7.76 0.80 -6.61
CA SER A 45 -8.95 1.24 -7.34
C SER A 45 -9.86 0.03 -7.60
N PRO A 46 -11.20 0.17 -7.56
CA PRO A 46 -12.11 -0.96 -7.56
C PRO A 46 -12.52 -1.44 -8.96
N ASN A 47 -13.27 -2.54 -9.00
CA ASN A 47 -14.13 -3.03 -10.09
C ASN A 47 -13.42 -3.50 -11.39
N GLY A 48 -12.14 -3.86 -11.29
CA GLY A 48 -11.38 -4.38 -12.43
C GLY A 48 -11.00 -3.35 -13.48
N THR A 49 -10.42 -3.85 -14.58
CA THR A 49 -9.98 -3.01 -15.71
C THR A 49 -10.47 -3.54 -17.05
N LEU A 50 -10.06 -2.87 -18.14
CA LEU A 50 -10.27 -3.29 -19.53
C LEU A 50 -8.97 -3.89 -20.07
N PRO A 51 -8.83 -5.23 -20.18
CA PRO A 51 -7.56 -5.86 -20.50
C PRO A 51 -6.94 -5.42 -21.84
N THR A 52 -7.76 -5.10 -22.84
CA THR A 52 -7.33 -4.61 -24.15
C THR A 52 -6.67 -3.24 -24.09
N ASP A 53 -7.06 -2.42 -23.12
CA ASP A 53 -6.66 -1.03 -22.98
C ASP A 53 -5.66 -0.81 -21.83
N PHE A 54 -5.54 -1.77 -20.92
CA PHE A 54 -4.64 -1.72 -19.77
C PHE A 54 -3.25 -2.28 -20.08
N TRP A 55 -3.17 -3.51 -20.62
CA TRP A 55 -1.89 -4.22 -20.71
C TRP A 55 -0.98 -3.61 -21.78
N PRO A 56 0.31 -3.39 -21.47
CA PRO A 56 1.28 -2.93 -22.45
C PRO A 56 1.50 -3.93 -23.60
N LYS A 57 1.97 -3.41 -24.72
CA LYS A 57 2.56 -4.18 -25.81
C LYS A 57 4.08 -4.04 -25.76
N VAL A 58 4.80 -5.05 -26.25
CA VAL A 58 6.25 -4.95 -26.45
C VAL A 58 6.49 -4.89 -27.95
N VAL A 59 6.97 -3.74 -28.43
CA VAL A 59 7.26 -3.49 -29.85
C VAL A 59 8.73 -3.08 -29.95
N ASN A 60 9.51 -3.78 -30.77
CA ASN A 60 10.95 -3.52 -30.94
C ASN A 60 11.72 -3.43 -29.61
N SER A 61 11.46 -4.39 -28.70
CA SER A 61 12.03 -4.45 -27.34
C SER A 61 11.69 -3.26 -26.43
N LYS A 62 10.74 -2.40 -26.83
CA LYS A 62 10.25 -1.28 -26.02
C LYS A 62 8.84 -1.58 -25.54
N MET A 63 8.59 -1.34 -24.26
CA MET A 63 7.26 -1.40 -23.69
C MET A 63 6.45 -0.18 -24.17
N GLU A 64 5.27 -0.39 -24.70
CA GLU A 64 4.30 0.63 -25.05
C GLU A 64 3.07 0.46 -24.17
N PHE A 65 2.72 1.50 -23.42
CA PHE A 65 1.59 1.46 -22.50
C PHE A 65 0.26 1.28 -23.23
N GLY A 66 -0.64 0.51 -22.62
CA GLY A 66 -2.04 0.54 -22.98
C GLY A 66 -2.62 1.93 -22.71
N SER A 67 -3.70 2.28 -23.42
CA SER A 67 -4.29 3.62 -23.33
C SER A 67 -4.68 4.06 -21.91
N ILE A 68 -5.05 3.12 -21.02
CA ILE A 68 -5.33 3.38 -19.60
C ILE A 68 -4.07 3.88 -18.87
N LEU A 69 -2.90 3.37 -19.24
CA LEU A 69 -1.62 3.68 -18.59
C LEU A 69 -0.88 4.86 -19.23
N ASN A 70 -1.43 5.47 -20.30
CA ASN A 70 -0.84 6.64 -20.96
C ASN A 70 -0.48 7.81 -20.01
N PRO A 71 -1.27 8.12 -18.95
CA PRO A 71 -0.90 9.15 -17.99
C PRO A 71 0.44 8.91 -17.28
N LEU A 72 0.95 7.66 -17.28
CA LEU A 72 2.21 7.29 -16.65
C LEU A 72 3.44 7.44 -17.56
N ASN A 73 3.27 7.88 -18.81
CA ASN A 73 4.40 8.10 -19.74
C ASN A 73 5.55 8.95 -19.15
N PRO A 74 5.30 10.02 -18.37
CA PRO A 74 6.37 10.79 -17.72
C PRO A 74 7.22 10.00 -16.70
N PHE A 75 6.72 8.84 -16.25
CA PHE A 75 7.35 7.95 -15.27
C PHE A 75 7.72 6.58 -15.86
N LYS A 76 7.69 6.44 -17.19
CA LYS A 76 7.91 5.17 -17.89
C LYS A 76 9.21 4.47 -17.49
N ASN A 77 10.30 5.22 -17.36
CA ASN A 77 11.60 4.70 -16.95
C ASN A 77 11.63 4.15 -15.51
N GLN A 78 10.68 4.55 -14.67
CA GLN A 78 10.53 4.10 -13.28
C GLN A 78 9.29 3.23 -13.08
N THR A 79 8.70 2.70 -14.17
CA THR A 79 7.48 1.89 -14.11
C THR A 79 7.77 0.43 -14.46
N LEU A 80 7.30 -0.48 -13.61
CA LEU A 80 7.27 -1.93 -13.81
C LEU A 80 5.82 -2.39 -13.85
N ILE A 81 5.46 -3.19 -14.86
CA ILE A 81 4.13 -3.76 -14.97
C ILE A 81 4.25 -5.28 -14.84
N ILE A 82 3.44 -5.87 -13.96
CA ILE A 82 3.50 -7.31 -13.67
C ILE A 82 2.19 -7.94 -14.15
N LYS A 83 2.28 -8.72 -15.23
CA LYS A 83 1.16 -9.48 -15.80
C LYS A 83 1.25 -10.94 -15.38
N GLY A 84 0.12 -11.59 -15.12
CA GLY A 84 0.06 -13.01 -14.74
C GLY A 84 -0.30 -13.25 -13.27
N LEU A 85 -0.21 -12.22 -12.42
CA LEU A 85 -0.57 -12.32 -11.00
C LEU A 85 -2.05 -12.66 -10.84
N SER A 86 -2.36 -13.58 -9.93
CA SER A 86 -3.71 -14.03 -9.65
C SER A 86 -3.93 -14.14 -8.15
N ASN A 87 -5.08 -13.66 -7.69
CA ASN A 87 -5.58 -13.95 -6.36
C ASN A 87 -6.21 -15.36 -6.36
N LEU A 88 -5.39 -16.34 -5.99
CA LEU A 88 -5.78 -17.76 -5.93
C LEU A 88 -6.24 -18.18 -4.53
N VAL A 89 -6.41 -17.22 -3.62
CA VAL A 89 -6.91 -17.48 -2.29
C VAL A 89 -8.37 -17.95 -2.40
N LYS A 90 -8.64 -19.12 -1.82
CA LYS A 90 -9.98 -19.68 -1.73
C LYS A 90 -10.60 -19.35 -0.37
N GLY A 91 -11.91 -19.48 -0.26
CA GLY A 91 -12.64 -19.24 0.99
C GLY A 91 -14.00 -18.60 0.73
N ASP A 92 -14.62 -18.11 1.80
CA ASP A 92 -15.94 -17.49 1.80
C ASP A 92 -15.94 -16.12 1.09
N GLY A 93 -17.14 -15.58 0.88
CA GLY A 93 -17.38 -14.27 0.24
C GLY A 93 -17.50 -14.33 -1.27
N ASP A 94 -18.00 -13.26 -1.87
CA ASP A 94 -18.03 -13.16 -3.33
C ASP A 94 -16.65 -12.80 -3.93
N GLY A 95 -16.58 -12.68 -5.26
CA GLY A 95 -15.35 -12.32 -5.96
C GLY A 95 -14.79 -10.96 -5.54
N HIS A 96 -15.64 -9.99 -5.23
CA HIS A 96 -15.24 -8.65 -4.78
C HIS A 96 -14.69 -8.68 -3.35
N MET A 97 -15.37 -9.39 -2.43
CA MET A 97 -14.90 -9.56 -1.05
C MET A 97 -13.52 -10.21 -1.01
N ARG A 98 -13.36 -11.37 -1.67
CA ARG A 98 -12.05 -12.04 -1.74
C ARG A 98 -11.02 -11.23 -2.50
N GLY A 99 -11.45 -10.57 -3.57
CA GLY A 99 -10.59 -9.71 -4.35
C GLY A 99 -9.96 -8.63 -3.47
N MET A 100 -10.77 -7.94 -2.66
CA MET A 100 -10.37 -6.80 -1.83
C MET A 100 -9.60 -7.23 -0.58
N SER A 101 -10.22 -8.03 0.29
CA SER A 101 -9.64 -8.38 1.59
C SER A 101 -8.43 -9.32 1.49
N CYS A 102 -8.40 -10.18 0.46
CA CYS A 102 -7.27 -11.08 0.27
C CYS A 102 -6.11 -10.43 -0.51
N LEU A 103 -6.30 -9.23 -1.08
CA LEU A 103 -5.35 -8.59 -2.00
C LEU A 103 -3.98 -8.35 -1.38
N LEU A 104 -3.98 -7.79 -0.16
CA LEU A 104 -2.75 -7.45 0.56
C LEU A 104 -2.42 -8.45 1.65
N THR A 105 -3.36 -9.29 2.07
CA THR A 105 -3.13 -10.33 3.08
C THR A 105 -2.64 -11.64 2.47
N GLY A 106 -2.95 -11.89 1.20
CA GLY A 106 -2.70 -13.18 0.54
C GLY A 106 -3.36 -14.36 1.29
N ALA A 107 -4.36 -14.10 2.13
CA ALA A 107 -4.95 -15.04 3.07
C ALA A 107 -6.47 -15.04 2.94
N ARG A 108 -7.10 -16.17 3.28
CA ARG A 108 -8.55 -16.36 3.13
C ARG A 108 -9.37 -15.43 4.03
N LEU A 109 -10.63 -15.26 3.67
CA LEU A 109 -11.64 -14.73 4.59
C LEU A 109 -12.04 -15.82 5.59
N HIS A 110 -12.25 -15.44 6.84
CA HIS A 110 -12.94 -16.28 7.81
C HIS A 110 -14.41 -16.44 7.44
N PRO A 111 -15.09 -17.50 7.91
CA PRO A 111 -16.54 -17.54 7.92
C PRO A 111 -17.11 -16.34 8.68
N GLY A 112 -18.27 -15.86 8.24
CA GLY A 112 -18.94 -14.76 8.90
C GLY A 112 -20.41 -14.67 8.53
N ASN A 113 -20.98 -13.49 8.71
CA ASN A 113 -22.41 -13.24 8.50
C ASN A 113 -22.69 -12.18 7.42
N ILE A 114 -21.65 -11.69 6.74
CA ILE A 114 -21.79 -10.66 5.71
C ILE A 114 -22.04 -11.35 4.38
N GLN A 115 -23.29 -11.32 3.92
CA GLN A 115 -23.70 -11.92 2.66
C GLN A 115 -23.24 -11.07 1.47
N GLY A 116 -22.50 -11.71 0.55
CA GLY A 116 -22.10 -11.12 -0.73
C GLY A 116 -23.15 -11.24 -1.82
N GLY A 117 -22.84 -10.76 -3.02
CA GLY A 117 -23.69 -10.92 -4.21
C GLY A 117 -23.77 -12.37 -4.71
N SER A 118 -22.86 -13.23 -4.25
CA SER A 118 -22.86 -14.69 -4.45
C SER A 118 -22.03 -15.36 -3.35
N HIS A 119 -22.04 -16.70 -3.32
CA HIS A 119 -21.25 -17.51 -2.38
C HIS A 119 -21.71 -17.41 -0.91
N THR A 120 -21.04 -18.17 -0.05
CA THR A 120 -21.21 -18.17 1.40
C THR A 120 -20.88 -16.81 2.03
N PRO A 121 -21.62 -16.40 3.09
CA PRO A 121 -21.27 -15.22 3.87
C PRO A 121 -19.83 -15.23 4.37
N ALA A 122 -19.20 -14.07 4.40
CA ALA A 122 -17.82 -13.93 4.84
C ALA A 122 -17.69 -13.10 6.11
N GLY A 123 -16.59 -13.34 6.81
CA GLY A 123 -16.02 -12.47 7.84
C GLY A 123 -14.81 -11.73 7.28
N TRP A 124 -13.86 -11.42 8.16
CA TRP A 124 -12.65 -10.66 7.83
C TRP A 124 -11.50 -11.56 7.38
N ALA A 125 -10.46 -10.95 6.79
CA ALA A 125 -9.26 -11.68 6.39
C ALA A 125 -8.60 -12.36 7.59
N SER A 126 -8.01 -13.54 7.33
CA SER A 126 -7.44 -14.41 8.35
C SER A 126 -5.96 -14.14 8.66
N SER A 127 -5.40 -13.03 8.16
CA SER A 127 -3.99 -12.69 8.36
C SER A 127 -3.74 -11.18 8.28
N ILE A 128 -2.54 -10.77 8.68
CA ILE A 128 -2.00 -9.41 8.49
C ILE A 128 -1.84 -9.10 6.99
N SER A 129 -1.95 -7.82 6.62
CA SER A 129 -1.68 -7.35 5.26
C SER A 129 -0.20 -6.94 5.09
N ILE A 130 0.31 -7.03 3.85
CA ILE A 130 1.74 -6.84 3.56
C ILE A 130 2.24 -5.44 3.93
N ASP A 131 1.40 -4.42 3.81
CA ASP A 131 1.69 -3.05 4.25
C ASP A 131 1.92 -3.00 5.76
N GLN A 132 1.10 -3.70 6.55
CA GLN A 132 1.24 -3.77 8.00
C GLN A 132 2.42 -4.66 8.42
N GLU A 133 2.72 -5.72 7.68
CA GLU A 133 3.91 -6.55 7.90
C GLU A 133 5.20 -5.74 7.69
N ILE A 134 5.29 -5.00 6.58
CA ILE A 134 6.43 -4.12 6.26
C ILE A 134 6.52 -2.98 7.29
N LYS A 135 5.40 -2.35 7.65
CA LYS A 135 5.35 -1.38 8.76
C LYS A 135 5.97 -1.98 10.02
N ASN A 136 5.52 -3.15 10.45
CA ASN A 136 5.98 -3.76 11.70
C ASN A 136 7.49 -4.02 11.68
N PHE A 137 8.02 -4.46 10.53
CA PHE A 137 9.45 -4.59 10.33
C PHE A 137 10.18 -3.24 10.47
N LEU A 138 9.73 -2.21 9.76
CA LEU A 138 10.35 -0.87 9.80
C LEU A 138 10.25 -0.20 11.18
N GLN A 139 9.17 -0.42 11.92
CA GLN A 139 8.97 0.16 13.26
C GLN A 139 9.86 -0.51 14.32
N LYS A 140 10.28 -1.77 14.12
CA LYS A 140 11.21 -2.45 15.05
C LYS A 140 12.60 -1.80 15.06
N ASN A 141 13.06 -1.28 13.92
CA ASN A 141 14.36 -0.63 13.81
C ASN A 141 14.26 0.87 14.12
N SER A 142 15.06 1.35 15.09
CA SER A 142 15.06 2.76 15.50
C SER A 142 15.46 3.74 14.39
N ALA A 143 16.25 3.30 13.40
CA ALA A 143 16.66 4.13 12.27
C ALA A 143 15.54 4.37 11.25
N THR A 144 14.56 3.47 11.17
CA THR A 144 13.43 3.54 10.23
C THR A 144 12.10 3.83 10.91
N ARG A 145 12.06 3.84 12.24
CA ARG A 145 10.89 4.16 13.05
C ARG A 145 10.40 5.58 12.78
N THR A 146 9.09 5.72 12.66
CA THR A 146 8.40 6.99 12.37
C THR A 146 7.26 7.19 13.37
N ARG A 147 6.72 8.41 13.44
CA ARG A 147 5.62 8.75 14.36
C ARG A 147 4.41 7.85 14.15
N PHE A 148 3.96 7.72 12.91
CA PHE A 148 2.91 6.81 12.50
C PHE A 148 3.58 5.62 11.83
N GLY A 149 3.21 4.40 12.23
CA GLY A 149 3.73 3.20 11.59
C GLY A 149 3.27 3.08 10.14
N SER A 150 2.01 3.43 9.91
CA SER A 150 1.37 3.49 8.60
C SER A 150 0.31 4.60 8.59
N LEU A 151 -0.11 5.02 7.41
CA LEU A 151 -1.29 5.89 7.22
C LEU A 151 -2.24 5.22 6.21
N GLU A 152 -3.43 4.84 6.68
CA GLU A 152 -4.50 4.33 5.84
C GLU A 152 -5.38 5.48 5.35
N VAL A 153 -5.27 5.82 4.07
CA VAL A 153 -5.91 6.99 3.45
C VAL A 153 -7.06 6.54 2.53
N GLY A 154 -8.23 7.15 2.67
CA GLY A 154 -9.42 6.88 1.86
C GLY A 154 -9.75 8.02 0.90
N VAL A 155 -10.38 7.69 -0.23
CA VAL A 155 -11.08 8.66 -1.07
C VAL A 155 -12.46 8.12 -1.43
N ALA A 156 -13.52 8.73 -0.87
CA ALA A 156 -14.92 8.31 -0.99
C ALA A 156 -15.16 6.83 -0.63
N VAL A 157 -14.47 6.37 0.43
CA VAL A 157 -14.73 5.12 1.12
C VAL A 157 -15.85 5.36 2.14
N PRO A 158 -16.98 4.63 2.08
CA PRO A 158 -18.08 4.85 3.01
C PRO A 158 -17.72 4.39 4.42
N ASP A 159 -18.36 5.01 5.41
CA ASP A 159 -18.31 4.61 6.81
C ASP A 159 -19.17 3.35 7.07
N ARG A 160 -18.79 2.27 6.41
CA ARG A 160 -19.34 0.92 6.60
C ARG A 160 -18.17 -0.04 6.77
N ALA A 161 -18.27 -0.92 7.76
CA ALA A 161 -17.28 -1.95 8.01
C ALA A 161 -17.75 -3.29 7.43
N ASP A 162 -17.20 -3.65 6.27
CA ASP A 162 -17.40 -4.95 5.63
C ASP A 162 -16.18 -5.36 4.78
N PRO A 163 -16.07 -6.63 4.31
CA PRO A 163 -14.97 -7.09 3.46
C PRO A 163 -14.81 -6.33 2.13
N TRP A 164 -15.82 -5.61 1.66
CA TRP A 164 -15.70 -4.78 0.44
C TRP A 164 -14.99 -3.45 0.67
N THR A 165 -14.83 -3.04 1.93
CA THR A 165 -14.41 -1.67 2.28
C THR A 165 -13.03 -1.63 2.95
N ARG A 166 -12.35 -2.77 3.12
CA ARG A 166 -11.08 -2.89 3.87
C ARG A 166 -10.06 -3.71 3.09
N MET A 167 -8.92 -3.09 2.76
CA MET A 167 -7.77 -3.79 2.15
C MET A 167 -6.59 -4.01 3.11
N SER A 168 -6.47 -3.19 4.16
CA SER A 168 -5.41 -3.28 5.17
C SER A 168 -5.90 -3.97 6.44
N TYR A 169 -5.05 -4.84 7.01
CA TYR A 169 -5.35 -5.64 8.18
C TYR A 169 -4.12 -5.66 9.11
N ALA A 170 -4.27 -5.25 10.36
CA ALA A 170 -3.21 -5.36 11.37
C ALA A 170 -2.97 -6.82 11.81
N GLY A 171 -3.87 -7.72 11.44
CA GLY A 171 -3.85 -9.14 11.76
C GLY A 171 -5.17 -9.82 11.39
N SER A 172 -5.27 -11.11 11.72
CA SER A 172 -6.51 -11.88 11.55
C SER A 172 -7.70 -11.22 12.26
N ASN A 173 -8.80 -10.97 11.55
CA ASN A 173 -9.99 -10.26 12.07
C ASN A 173 -9.70 -8.85 12.61
N GLN A 174 -8.64 -8.18 12.13
CA GLN A 174 -8.28 -6.82 12.54
C GLN A 174 -8.23 -5.88 11.33
N PRO A 175 -9.38 -5.57 10.69
CA PRO A 175 -9.42 -4.64 9.57
C PRO A 175 -9.05 -3.22 10.01
N LEU A 176 -8.31 -2.50 9.17
CA LEU A 176 -8.00 -1.09 9.37
C LEU A 176 -8.87 -0.23 8.45
N ALA A 177 -9.63 0.69 9.02
CA ALA A 177 -10.46 1.61 8.27
C ALA A 177 -9.61 2.77 7.72
N PRO A 178 -9.68 3.07 6.41
CA PRO A 178 -9.01 4.24 5.87
C PRO A 178 -9.70 5.52 6.35
N LEU A 179 -8.91 6.55 6.64
CA LEU A 179 -9.42 7.90 6.93
C LEU A 179 -9.78 8.59 5.61
N ASP A 180 -11.08 8.71 5.35
CA ASP A 180 -11.61 9.26 4.10
C ASP A 180 -11.69 10.79 4.08
N ASP A 181 -11.77 11.40 5.28
CA ASP A 181 -11.88 12.84 5.47
C ASP A 181 -10.48 13.51 5.54
N PRO A 182 -10.13 14.40 4.59
CA PRO A 182 -8.83 15.06 4.59
C PRO A 182 -8.63 16.02 5.76
N TYR A 183 -9.69 16.60 6.34
CA TYR A 183 -9.57 17.47 7.51
C TYR A 183 -9.27 16.65 8.76
N GLN A 184 -9.86 15.46 8.90
CA GLN A 184 -9.49 14.53 9.96
C GLN A 184 -8.07 14.02 9.80
N MET A 185 -7.61 13.77 8.57
CA MET A 185 -6.22 13.43 8.29
C MET A 185 -5.27 14.57 8.68
N LEU A 186 -5.57 15.81 8.30
CA LEU A 186 -4.81 16.99 8.72
C LEU A 186 -4.72 17.09 10.25
N GLN A 187 -5.86 16.96 10.94
CA GLN A 187 -5.92 16.98 12.40
C GLN A 187 -5.12 15.82 13.02
N LYS A 188 -5.13 14.61 12.44
CA LYS A 188 -4.30 13.49 12.91
C LYS A 188 -2.81 13.82 12.79
N LEU A 189 -2.39 14.41 11.67
CA LEU A 189 -0.99 14.73 11.41
C LEU A 189 -0.49 15.90 12.27
N TYR A 190 -1.26 16.99 12.37
CA TYR A 190 -0.81 18.29 12.90
C TYR A 190 -1.49 18.73 14.20
N GLY A 191 -2.57 18.07 14.62
CA GLY A 191 -3.34 18.46 15.80
C GLY A 191 -2.51 18.58 17.07
N GLN A 192 -2.50 19.79 17.65
CA GLN A 192 -1.82 20.06 18.92
C GLN A 192 -2.48 19.26 20.04
N SER A 193 -1.70 18.43 20.70
CA SER A 193 -2.20 17.48 21.69
C SER A 193 -1.70 17.94 23.06
N LYS A 194 -2.51 18.84 23.66
CA LYS A 194 -2.15 19.61 24.87
C LYS A 194 -2.04 18.77 26.15
N ASP A 195 -2.51 17.51 26.16
CA ASP A 195 -2.58 16.69 27.39
C ASP A 195 -1.79 15.37 27.33
N LYS A 196 -0.72 15.30 26.51
CA LYS A 196 -0.06 14.03 26.15
C LYS A 196 0.63 13.27 27.28
N GLN A 197 1.20 13.96 28.27
CA GLN A 197 1.93 13.28 29.36
C GLN A 197 0.96 12.61 30.35
N THR A 198 -0.18 13.23 30.62
CA THR A 198 -1.22 12.71 31.51
C THR A 198 -1.87 11.44 30.97
N TYR A 199 -2.14 11.37 29.67
CA TYR A 199 -2.73 10.17 29.07
C TYR A 199 -1.75 8.99 29.06
N ALA A 200 -0.46 9.20 28.76
CA ALA A 200 0.52 8.11 28.75
C ALA A 200 0.71 7.46 30.14
N SER A 201 0.74 8.26 31.21
CA SER A 201 0.88 7.71 32.57
C SER A 201 -0.34 6.93 33.03
N ILE A 202 -1.55 7.35 32.63
CA ILE A 202 -2.80 6.63 32.95
C ILE A 202 -2.86 5.28 32.23
N LEU A 203 -2.38 5.23 30.99
CA LEU A 203 -2.44 4.03 30.15
C LEU A 203 -1.40 2.97 30.59
N ASP A 204 -0.22 3.38 31.06
CA ASP A 204 0.76 2.47 31.68
C ASP A 204 0.19 1.77 32.93
N GLU A 205 -0.47 2.53 33.83
CA GLU A 205 -1.12 1.99 35.04
C GLU A 205 -2.27 1.03 34.66
N LEU A 206 -3.08 1.43 33.67
CA LEU A 206 -4.15 0.58 33.13
C LEU A 206 -3.59 -0.73 32.56
N GLY A 207 -2.47 -0.69 31.85
CA GLY A 207 -1.85 -1.86 31.23
C GLY A 207 -1.44 -2.94 32.24
N ALA A 208 -0.94 -2.54 33.42
CA ALA A 208 -0.59 -3.48 34.48
C ALA A 208 -1.82 -4.20 35.05
N ASP A 209 -2.94 -3.48 35.22
CA ASP A 209 -4.17 -4.05 35.74
C ASP A 209 -4.92 -4.89 34.70
N LEU A 210 -4.95 -4.46 33.45
CA LEU A 210 -5.48 -5.26 32.34
C LEU A 210 -4.71 -6.59 32.20
N ASN A 211 -3.38 -6.60 32.39
CA ASN A 211 -2.60 -7.83 32.41
C ASN A 211 -2.99 -8.77 33.56
N LYS A 212 -3.30 -8.26 34.75
CA LYS A 212 -3.79 -9.07 35.87
C LYS A 212 -5.18 -9.66 35.58
N VAL A 213 -6.08 -8.86 35.01
CA VAL A 213 -7.44 -9.29 34.63
C VAL A 213 -7.39 -10.33 33.53
N SER A 214 -6.47 -10.21 32.56
CA SER A 214 -6.33 -11.17 31.46
C SER A 214 -6.17 -12.61 31.94
N LYS A 215 -5.48 -12.84 33.06
CA LYS A 215 -5.26 -14.17 33.65
C LYS A 215 -6.52 -14.84 34.20
N LYS A 216 -7.62 -14.08 34.34
CA LYS A 216 -8.91 -14.54 34.87
C LYS A 216 -10.00 -14.63 33.80
N LEU A 217 -9.71 -14.22 32.57
CA LEU A 217 -10.65 -14.21 31.46
C LEU A 217 -10.64 -15.54 30.71
N SER A 218 -11.74 -15.81 29.98
CA SER A 218 -11.80 -16.86 28.96
C SER A 218 -10.72 -16.63 27.89
N SER A 219 -10.40 -17.66 27.11
CA SER A 219 -9.47 -17.54 25.97
C SER A 219 -9.88 -16.45 24.98
N GLU A 220 -11.17 -16.37 24.70
CA GLU A 220 -11.80 -15.45 23.76
C GLU A 220 -11.71 -14.00 24.27
N ASP A 221 -12.10 -13.77 25.53
CA ASP A 221 -12.06 -12.44 26.14
C ASP A 221 -10.62 -11.97 26.37
N ASN A 222 -9.71 -12.88 26.69
CA ASN A 222 -8.28 -12.59 26.79
C ASN A 222 -7.70 -12.15 25.44
N ALA A 223 -8.14 -12.75 24.33
CA ALA A 223 -7.72 -12.34 22.99
C ALA A 223 -8.22 -10.93 22.65
N LEU A 224 -9.47 -10.59 22.95
CA LEU A 224 -10.01 -9.24 22.78
C LEU A 224 -9.28 -8.22 23.66
N LEU A 225 -9.01 -8.57 24.92
CA LEU A 225 -8.30 -7.71 25.84
C LEU A 225 -6.86 -7.43 25.37
N LYS A 226 -6.15 -8.45 24.86
CA LYS A 226 -4.83 -8.27 24.28
C LYS A 226 -4.82 -7.33 23.08
N GLN A 227 -5.86 -7.36 22.25
CA GLN A 227 -6.01 -6.40 21.13
C GLN A 227 -6.17 -4.97 21.66
N HIS A 228 -6.97 -4.75 22.71
CA HIS A 228 -7.14 -3.44 23.33
C HIS A 228 -5.83 -2.92 23.95
N ILE A 229 -5.12 -3.77 24.69
CA ILE A 229 -3.80 -3.44 25.26
C ILE A 229 -2.82 -3.06 24.14
N GLN A 230 -2.82 -3.80 23.04
CA GLN A 230 -1.97 -3.51 21.89
C GLN A 230 -2.30 -2.16 21.24
N LEU A 231 -3.58 -1.83 21.05
CA LEU A 231 -4.03 -0.54 20.52
C LEU A 231 -3.60 0.63 21.41
N VAL A 232 -3.75 0.47 22.73
CA VAL A 232 -3.28 1.45 23.72
C VAL A 232 -1.76 1.65 23.61
N ALA A 233 -1.00 0.57 23.59
CA ALA A 233 0.45 0.63 23.49
C ALA A 233 0.92 1.24 22.14
N ASP A 234 0.20 0.99 21.05
CA ASP A 234 0.44 1.64 19.76
C ASP A 234 0.19 3.15 19.84
N MET A 235 -0.92 3.57 20.47
CA MET A 235 -1.24 4.99 20.67
C MET A 235 -0.19 5.72 21.52
N GLU A 236 0.25 5.11 22.62
CA GLU A 236 1.33 5.66 23.46
C GLU A 236 2.63 5.82 22.67
N ARG A 237 2.99 4.83 21.84
CA ARG A 237 4.17 4.92 20.96
C ARG A 237 4.04 6.07 19.97
N GLU A 238 2.88 6.25 19.34
CA GLU A 238 2.63 7.39 18.44
C GLU A 238 2.77 8.73 19.19
N MET A 239 2.27 8.81 20.42
CA MET A 239 2.36 10.02 21.25
C MET A 239 3.79 10.34 21.67
N MET A 240 4.57 9.35 22.14
CA MET A 240 5.97 9.52 22.49
C MET A 240 6.82 9.92 21.28
N ALA A 241 6.56 9.31 20.12
CA ALA A 241 7.24 9.65 18.87
C ALA A 241 6.89 11.07 18.42
N ALA A 242 5.63 11.51 18.59
CA ALA A 242 5.21 12.88 18.33
C ALA A 242 5.89 13.90 19.25
N ALA A 243 6.07 13.57 20.53
CA ALA A 243 6.78 14.44 21.49
C ALA A 243 8.28 14.57 21.17
N LYS A 244 8.86 13.57 20.50
CA LYS A 244 10.25 13.58 20.01
C LYS A 244 10.39 14.12 18.58
N ALA A 245 9.28 14.37 17.89
CA ALA A 245 9.33 14.86 16.53
C ALA A 245 9.99 16.25 16.51
N GLY A 246 11.02 16.41 15.68
CA GLY A 246 11.70 17.68 15.49
C GLY A 246 10.81 18.71 14.77
N LYS A 247 11.39 19.85 14.42
CA LYS A 247 10.71 20.83 13.56
C LYS A 247 10.36 20.19 12.22
N LEU A 248 9.18 20.53 11.70
CA LEU A 248 8.76 20.14 10.36
C LEU A 248 9.79 20.62 9.33
N VAL A 249 10.13 19.74 8.38
CA VAL A 249 10.99 20.06 7.23
C VAL A 249 10.18 20.75 6.14
N HIS A 250 8.91 20.36 5.99
CA HIS A 250 7.95 20.95 5.06
C HIS A 250 6.78 21.57 5.82
N PRO A 251 6.26 22.73 5.38
CA PRO A 251 5.13 23.37 6.04
C PRO A 251 3.89 22.47 6.00
N GLU A 252 3.02 22.67 6.98
CA GLU A 252 1.68 22.08 7.01
C GLU A 252 0.92 22.47 5.73
N PRO A 253 0.28 21.52 5.02
CA PRO A 253 -0.54 21.84 3.85
C PRO A 253 -1.76 22.68 4.22
N GLU A 254 -2.01 23.74 3.46
CA GLU A 254 -3.28 24.47 3.53
C GLU A 254 -4.36 23.70 2.75
N LEU A 255 -5.43 23.31 3.46
CA LEU A 255 -6.60 22.71 2.85
C LEU A 255 -7.65 23.79 2.61
N ASP A 256 -8.35 23.74 1.46
CA ASP A 256 -9.54 24.56 1.24
C ASP A 256 -10.64 24.11 2.21
N PRO A 257 -11.05 24.93 3.19
CA PRO A 257 -11.98 24.52 4.23
C PRO A 257 -13.43 24.39 3.72
N ASN A 258 -13.71 24.85 2.50
CA ASN A 258 -15.07 24.91 1.95
C ASN A 258 -15.41 23.70 1.07
N ILE A 259 -14.48 22.76 0.89
CA ILE A 259 -14.75 21.56 0.09
C ILE A 259 -15.61 20.60 0.91
N GLU A 260 -16.86 20.44 0.49
CA GLU A 260 -17.76 19.43 1.05
C GLU A 260 -17.32 18.02 0.66
N ILE A 261 -17.48 17.08 1.59
CA ILE A 261 -17.17 15.66 1.40
C ILE A 261 -18.33 15.00 0.66
N THR A 262 -18.39 15.22 -0.65
CA THR A 262 -19.43 14.71 -1.54
C THR A 262 -18.83 14.08 -2.80
N ASN A 263 -19.62 13.24 -3.48
CA ASN A 263 -19.18 12.50 -4.67
C ASN A 263 -18.52 13.40 -5.73
N ASP A 264 -19.09 14.56 -6.05
CA ASP A 264 -18.57 15.39 -7.16
C ASP A 264 -17.27 16.11 -6.82
N ASN A 265 -17.01 16.29 -5.52
CA ASN A 265 -15.74 16.82 -5.03
C ASN A 265 -14.64 15.75 -4.93
N THR A 266 -14.93 14.48 -5.25
CA THR A 266 -13.95 13.37 -5.25
C THR A 266 -12.61 13.75 -5.90
N PRO A 267 -12.54 14.41 -7.08
CA PRO A 267 -11.25 14.80 -7.66
C PRO A 267 -10.44 15.73 -6.77
N LYS A 268 -11.07 16.68 -6.08
CA LYS A 268 -10.38 17.61 -5.18
C LYS A 268 -9.99 16.91 -3.88
N LEU A 269 -10.90 16.13 -3.28
CA LEU A 269 -10.65 15.34 -2.07
C LEU A 269 -9.50 14.36 -2.28
N ALA A 270 -9.43 13.71 -3.45
CA ALA A 270 -8.31 12.83 -3.82
C ALA A 270 -6.97 13.57 -3.82
N ARG A 271 -6.92 14.80 -4.35
CA ARG A 271 -5.71 15.62 -4.40
C ARG A 271 -5.28 16.04 -2.99
N MET A 272 -6.22 16.46 -2.16
CA MET A 272 -5.97 16.80 -0.75
C MET A 272 -5.37 15.61 0.02
N GLN A 273 -5.99 14.43 -0.11
CA GLN A 273 -5.51 13.22 0.55
C GLN A 273 -4.12 12.78 0.06
N ILE A 274 -3.86 12.84 -1.26
CA ILE A 274 -2.54 12.57 -1.83
C ILE A 274 -1.50 13.56 -1.29
N ASP A 275 -1.83 14.86 -1.26
CA ASP A 275 -0.91 15.90 -0.82
C ASP A 275 -0.57 15.76 0.68
N LEU A 276 -1.55 15.41 1.52
CA LEU A 276 -1.34 15.10 2.93
C LEU A 276 -0.44 13.88 3.11
N LEU A 277 -0.66 12.80 2.36
CA LEU A 277 0.16 11.59 2.43
C LEU A 277 1.61 11.87 2.02
N VAL A 278 1.82 12.58 0.90
CA VAL A 278 3.16 12.97 0.42
C VAL A 278 3.83 13.87 1.45
N ASN A 279 3.13 14.86 1.99
CA ASN A 279 3.68 15.77 2.98
C ASN A 279 4.05 15.04 4.29
N ALA A 280 3.21 14.13 4.78
CA ALA A 280 3.53 13.29 5.93
C ALA A 280 4.81 12.48 5.70
N MET A 281 5.02 11.93 4.50
CA MET A 281 6.25 11.23 4.13
C MET A 281 7.47 12.14 3.98
N ALA A 282 7.27 13.38 3.54
CA ALA A 282 8.32 14.39 3.41
C ALA A 282 8.80 14.88 4.79
N ASN A 283 7.87 15.01 5.73
CA ASN A 283 8.12 15.32 7.14
C ASN A 283 8.53 14.11 7.99
N ASP A 284 8.79 12.96 7.36
CA ASP A 284 9.21 11.74 8.03
C ASP A 284 8.23 11.20 9.10
N MET A 285 6.95 11.49 8.93
CA MET A 285 5.90 11.07 9.86
C MET A 285 5.49 9.61 9.65
N THR A 286 5.65 9.09 8.43
CA THR A 286 5.40 7.67 8.09
C THR A 286 6.34 7.18 6.98
N ARG A 287 6.58 5.87 6.94
CA ARG A 287 7.20 5.16 5.80
C ARG A 287 6.21 4.37 4.96
N VAL A 288 5.05 4.03 5.50
CA VAL A 288 4.06 3.18 4.83
C VAL A 288 2.74 3.94 4.74
N GLY A 289 2.15 3.93 3.55
CA GLY A 289 0.85 4.52 3.29
C GLY A 289 0.00 3.61 2.41
N THR A 290 -1.30 3.68 2.58
CA THR A 290 -2.25 3.09 1.66
C THR A 290 -3.22 4.16 1.18
N LEU A 291 -3.60 4.10 -0.10
CA LEU A 291 -4.52 5.04 -0.73
C LEU A 291 -5.64 4.26 -1.40
N GLN A 292 -6.75 4.12 -0.68
CA GLN A 292 -7.91 3.36 -1.12
C GLN A 292 -8.92 4.29 -1.80
N PHE A 293 -9.03 4.20 -3.13
CA PHE A 293 -10.14 4.83 -3.81
C PHE A 293 -11.38 3.97 -3.70
N MET A 294 -12.43 4.54 -3.10
CA MET A 294 -13.76 3.93 -2.98
C MET A 294 -13.73 2.59 -2.22
N ARG A 295 -14.89 1.95 -2.14
CA ARG A 295 -15.00 0.52 -1.80
C ARG A 295 -15.05 -0.34 -3.05
N SER A 296 -14.73 -1.60 -2.89
CA SER A 296 -15.20 -2.62 -3.83
C SER A 296 -16.73 -2.58 -3.87
N VAL A 297 -17.31 -2.88 -5.05
CA VAL A 297 -18.73 -2.66 -5.38
C VAL A 297 -19.23 -1.21 -5.21
N GLY A 298 -18.33 -0.23 -5.14
CA GLY A 298 -18.67 1.19 -4.97
C GLY A 298 -19.42 1.78 -6.17
N GLN A 299 -20.49 2.54 -5.88
CA GLN A 299 -21.38 3.15 -6.88
C GLN A 299 -21.10 4.64 -7.10
N ALA A 300 -19.84 5.06 -6.95
CA ALA A 300 -19.43 6.42 -7.26
C ALA A 300 -19.85 6.78 -8.69
N ARG A 301 -20.48 7.94 -8.86
CA ARG A 301 -20.92 8.46 -10.16
C ARG A 301 -19.89 9.46 -10.63
N MET A 302 -19.09 9.11 -11.63
CA MET A 302 -17.98 9.96 -12.05
C MET A 302 -18.43 11.11 -12.95
N ARG A 303 -19.31 11.98 -12.44
CA ARG A 303 -19.94 13.10 -13.16
C ARG A 303 -18.93 14.12 -13.67
N TRP A 304 -17.79 14.26 -12.99
CA TRP A 304 -16.65 15.05 -13.48
C TRP A 304 -16.03 14.51 -14.78
N LEU A 305 -16.37 13.28 -15.19
CA LEU A 305 -16.01 12.66 -16.48
C LEU A 305 -17.20 12.62 -17.46
N GLY A 306 -18.33 13.23 -17.12
CA GLY A 306 -19.59 13.14 -17.86
C GLY A 306 -20.26 11.76 -17.76
N ILE A 307 -20.09 11.05 -16.63
CA ILE A 307 -20.64 9.70 -16.40
C ILE A 307 -21.63 9.75 -15.24
N GLU A 308 -22.90 9.51 -15.54
CA GLU A 308 -24.01 9.55 -14.58
C GLU A 308 -24.26 8.19 -13.90
N GLU A 309 -23.85 7.10 -14.54
CA GLU A 309 -24.02 5.76 -14.01
C GLU A 309 -23.04 5.46 -12.86
N GLY A 310 -23.46 4.59 -11.93
CA GLY A 310 -22.59 4.10 -10.87
C GLY A 310 -21.48 3.21 -11.43
N HIS A 311 -20.24 3.45 -10.97
CA HIS A 311 -19.05 2.74 -11.46
C HIS A 311 -19.17 1.21 -11.35
N HIS A 312 -19.63 0.68 -10.21
CA HIS A 312 -19.81 -0.76 -10.07
C HIS A 312 -20.84 -1.30 -11.05
N SER A 313 -22.01 -0.67 -11.22
CA SER A 313 -23.00 -1.12 -12.20
C SER A 313 -22.44 -1.15 -13.63
N LEU A 314 -21.71 -0.10 -14.05
CA LEU A 314 -21.03 -0.07 -15.35
C LEU A 314 -20.05 -1.24 -15.53
N SER A 315 -19.36 -1.65 -14.46
CA SER A 315 -18.36 -2.72 -14.55
C SER A 315 -18.94 -4.09 -14.92
N HIS A 316 -20.26 -4.30 -14.74
CA HIS A 316 -20.96 -5.52 -15.15
C HIS A 316 -21.43 -5.50 -16.60
N GLU A 317 -21.34 -4.37 -17.30
CA GLU A 317 -21.79 -4.27 -18.69
C GLU A 317 -21.02 -5.24 -19.60
N PRO A 318 -21.69 -5.87 -20.59
CA PRO A 318 -21.06 -6.82 -21.48
C PRO A 318 -20.07 -6.11 -22.43
N ASP A 319 -19.04 -6.83 -22.88
CA ASP A 319 -17.97 -6.30 -23.74
C ASP A 319 -18.47 -5.70 -25.08
N LYS A 320 -19.66 -6.14 -25.53
CA LYS A 320 -20.33 -5.63 -26.73
C LYS A 320 -20.94 -4.24 -26.54
N ASN A 321 -21.20 -3.81 -25.30
CA ASN A 321 -21.70 -2.46 -25.01
C ASN A 321 -20.57 -1.44 -25.09
N LYS A 322 -20.28 -0.94 -26.30
CA LYS A 322 -19.17 0.00 -26.55
C LYS A 322 -19.27 1.29 -25.74
N ALA A 323 -20.47 1.84 -25.56
CA ALA A 323 -20.66 3.04 -24.76
C ALA A 323 -20.24 2.83 -23.30
N ALA A 324 -20.60 1.69 -22.70
CA ALA A 324 -20.15 1.35 -21.34
C ALA A 324 -18.64 1.12 -21.27
N GLN A 325 -18.05 0.43 -22.26
CA GLN A 325 -16.60 0.21 -22.31
C GLN A 325 -15.83 1.54 -22.42
N ASP A 326 -16.30 2.49 -23.23
CA ASP A 326 -15.68 3.81 -23.36
C ASP A 326 -15.76 4.61 -22.05
N LYS A 327 -16.88 4.51 -21.32
CA LYS A 327 -17.02 5.10 -19.98
C LYS A 327 -16.06 4.46 -18.98
N LEU A 328 -16.00 3.12 -18.91
CA LEU A 328 -15.05 2.39 -18.05
C LEU A 328 -13.59 2.73 -18.36
N LYS A 329 -13.26 2.93 -19.64
CA LYS A 329 -11.94 3.38 -20.08
C LYS A 329 -11.60 4.76 -19.52
N LYS A 330 -12.52 5.73 -19.61
CA LYS A 330 -12.33 7.07 -19.01
C LYS A 330 -12.13 7.00 -17.50
N ILE A 331 -12.90 6.16 -16.81
CA ILE A 331 -12.76 5.94 -15.36
C ILE A 331 -11.36 5.38 -15.02
N ASN A 332 -10.92 4.33 -15.71
CA ASN A 332 -9.62 3.73 -15.50
C ASN A 332 -8.46 4.69 -15.82
N ILE A 333 -8.59 5.51 -16.87
CA ILE A 333 -7.63 6.60 -17.18
C ILE A 333 -7.59 7.62 -16.04
N TRP A 334 -8.73 7.98 -15.44
CA TRP A 334 -8.77 8.93 -14.32
C TRP A 334 -8.01 8.40 -13.10
N PHE A 335 -8.13 7.11 -12.75
CA PHE A 335 -7.30 6.51 -11.70
C PHE A 335 -5.81 6.57 -12.03
N ALA A 336 -5.43 6.26 -13.28
CA ALA A 336 -4.04 6.41 -13.72
C ALA A 336 -3.54 7.86 -13.66
N GLN A 337 -4.41 8.86 -13.88
CA GLN A 337 -4.10 10.28 -13.66
C GLN A 337 -3.94 10.63 -12.17
N GLN A 338 -4.64 9.95 -11.26
CA GLN A 338 -4.42 10.12 -9.82
C GLN A 338 -3.06 9.55 -9.41
N LEU A 339 -2.72 8.36 -9.91
CA LEU A 339 -1.40 7.75 -9.73
C LEU A 339 -0.27 8.61 -10.31
N ALA A 340 -0.45 9.15 -11.51
CA ALA A 340 0.53 10.03 -12.15
C ALA A 340 0.79 11.30 -11.33
N TYR A 341 -0.25 11.88 -10.73
CA TYR A 341 -0.10 13.03 -9.84
C TYR A 341 0.64 12.66 -8.55
N LEU A 342 0.29 11.55 -7.90
CA LEU A 342 1.01 11.06 -6.72
C LEU A 342 2.51 10.88 -7.03
N ALA A 343 2.84 10.19 -8.12
CA ALA A 343 4.23 10.03 -8.57
C ALA A 343 4.89 11.38 -8.89
N GLY A 344 4.14 12.31 -9.50
CA GLY A 344 4.59 13.67 -9.80
C GLY A 344 4.91 14.48 -8.55
N LYS A 345 4.06 14.42 -7.51
CA LYS A 345 4.29 15.10 -6.23
C LYS A 345 5.55 14.58 -5.55
N LEU A 346 5.73 13.26 -5.50
CA LEU A 346 6.95 12.65 -4.97
C LEU A 346 8.18 13.05 -5.79
N LYS A 347 8.08 13.04 -7.12
CA LYS A 347 9.18 13.45 -8.01
C LYS A 347 9.54 14.93 -7.88
N ALA A 348 8.56 15.79 -7.61
CA ALA A 348 8.75 17.22 -7.41
C ALA A 348 9.27 17.56 -6.01
N THR A 349 9.27 16.61 -5.07
CA THR A 349 9.73 16.83 -3.70
C THR A 349 11.15 16.30 -3.55
N ALA A 350 12.09 17.15 -3.16
CA ALA A 350 13.47 16.73 -2.89
C ALA A 350 13.51 15.76 -1.70
N GLU A 351 14.46 14.83 -1.69
CA GLU A 351 14.65 14.01 -0.50
C GLU A 351 15.18 14.83 0.68
N PRO A 352 14.70 14.61 1.91
CA PRO A 352 15.17 15.36 3.07
C PRO A 352 16.68 15.21 3.37
N ASP A 353 17.33 14.16 2.88
CA ASP A 353 18.78 13.92 3.01
C ASP A 353 19.61 14.39 1.81
N GLY A 354 18.97 15.03 0.82
CA GLY A 354 19.62 15.86 -0.20
C GLY A 354 19.95 15.18 -1.52
N ASN A 355 19.74 13.87 -1.67
CA ASN A 355 20.05 13.15 -2.91
C ASN A 355 18.78 12.71 -3.65
N GLY A 356 18.58 13.28 -4.84
CA GLY A 356 17.46 12.92 -5.72
C GLY A 356 16.12 13.49 -5.23
N ASN A 357 15.04 12.78 -5.56
CA ASN A 357 13.67 13.17 -5.21
C ASN A 357 12.94 12.02 -4.49
N MET A 358 11.82 12.32 -3.84
CA MET A 358 11.10 11.33 -3.04
C MET A 358 10.61 10.11 -3.82
N LEU A 359 10.41 10.22 -5.14
CA LEU A 359 10.02 9.07 -5.96
C LEU A 359 11.17 8.06 -6.11
N ASP A 360 12.42 8.50 -6.02
CA ASP A 360 13.60 7.63 -6.13
C ASP A 360 13.69 6.64 -4.94
N ASN A 361 13.06 6.95 -3.80
CA ASN A 361 13.04 6.09 -2.61
C ASN A 361 11.64 5.64 -2.17
N THR A 362 10.62 5.97 -2.96
CA THR A 362 9.26 5.48 -2.74
C THR A 362 8.94 4.38 -3.75
N THR A 363 8.30 3.31 -3.27
CA THR A 363 7.64 2.32 -4.13
C THR A 363 6.16 2.58 -4.07
N ILE A 364 5.55 2.94 -5.20
CA ILE A 364 4.10 2.97 -5.33
C ILE A 364 3.67 1.66 -5.99
N VAL A 365 2.70 0.96 -5.39
CA VAL A 365 2.09 -0.24 -5.94
C VAL A 365 0.62 0.06 -6.21
N TRP A 366 0.23 0.13 -7.48
CA TRP A 366 -1.18 0.26 -7.87
C TRP A 366 -1.76 -1.10 -8.20
N VAL A 367 -2.84 -1.46 -7.49
CA VAL A 367 -3.54 -2.74 -7.61
C VAL A 367 -5.05 -2.55 -7.74
N ASN A 368 -5.71 -3.59 -8.24
CA ASN A 368 -7.15 -3.70 -8.36
C ASN A 368 -7.56 -5.10 -7.89
N GLU A 369 -8.73 -5.22 -7.27
CA GLU A 369 -9.24 -6.47 -6.72
C GLU A 369 -9.63 -7.48 -7.79
N LEU A 370 -10.01 -7.01 -8.99
CA LEU A 370 -10.38 -7.86 -10.13
C LEU A 370 -9.46 -7.64 -11.34
N GLY A 371 -9.26 -8.69 -12.14
CA GLY A 371 -8.67 -8.59 -13.47
C GLY A 371 -9.59 -7.89 -14.47
N LYS A 372 -10.92 -8.11 -14.33
CA LYS A 372 -11.96 -7.58 -15.21
C LYS A 372 -13.32 -7.62 -14.52
N GLY A 373 -14.02 -6.48 -14.52
CA GLY A 373 -15.29 -6.28 -13.79
C GLY A 373 -16.36 -7.32 -14.10
N ASN A 374 -16.84 -7.41 -15.35
CA ASN A 374 -18.01 -8.21 -15.70
C ASN A 374 -17.85 -9.74 -15.55
N SER A 375 -16.64 -10.23 -15.31
CA SER A 375 -16.35 -11.65 -15.08
C SER A 375 -15.94 -11.96 -13.64
N HIS A 376 -15.80 -10.94 -12.79
CA HIS A 376 -15.22 -11.01 -11.44
C HIS A 376 -13.94 -11.85 -11.37
N THR A 377 -13.13 -11.82 -12.44
CA THR A 377 -11.97 -12.70 -12.50
C THR A 377 -10.91 -12.25 -11.50
N LEU A 378 -10.44 -13.19 -10.67
CA LEU A 378 -9.30 -13.00 -9.77
C LEU A 378 -7.97 -13.35 -10.45
N HIS A 379 -7.98 -13.59 -11.77
CA HIS A 379 -6.80 -13.85 -12.57
C HIS A 379 -6.32 -12.60 -13.29
N ASN A 380 -5.00 -12.51 -13.50
CA ASN A 380 -4.37 -11.37 -14.17
C ASN A 380 -4.83 -10.04 -13.57
N ILE A 381 -4.79 -9.92 -12.24
CA ILE A 381 -5.12 -8.67 -11.57
C ILE A 381 -4.10 -7.58 -11.98
N PRO A 382 -4.54 -6.34 -12.25
CA PRO A 382 -3.68 -5.19 -12.46
C PRO A 382 -2.65 -5.03 -11.34
N CYS A 383 -1.37 -4.94 -11.71
CA CYS A 383 -0.29 -4.60 -10.80
C CYS A 383 0.74 -3.73 -11.53
N VAL A 384 0.83 -2.47 -11.10
CA VAL A 384 1.79 -1.48 -11.59
C VAL A 384 2.65 -1.02 -10.43
N VAL A 385 3.96 -1.08 -10.58
CA VAL A 385 4.93 -0.60 -9.60
C VAL A 385 5.64 0.62 -10.18
N ILE A 386 5.73 1.70 -9.40
CA ILE A 386 6.37 2.96 -9.82
C ILE A 386 7.35 3.42 -8.74
N GLY A 387 8.48 4.00 -9.15
CA GLY A 387 9.48 4.63 -8.27
C GLY A 387 10.68 3.73 -7.98
N GLY A 388 11.62 4.21 -7.17
CA GLY A 388 12.90 3.51 -6.93
C GLY A 388 13.00 2.80 -5.58
N GLY A 389 11.99 2.89 -4.71
CA GLY A 389 12.06 2.43 -3.33
C GLY A 389 12.37 0.94 -3.13
N SER A 390 12.02 0.08 -4.09
CA SER A 390 12.18 -1.38 -4.00
C SER A 390 13.48 -1.90 -4.62
N GLY A 391 14.18 -1.09 -5.42
CA GLY A 391 15.34 -1.57 -6.19
C GLY A 391 14.99 -2.61 -7.26
N PHE A 392 13.71 -2.76 -7.64
CA PHE A 392 13.33 -3.59 -8.77
C PHE A 392 13.79 -2.99 -10.10
N LYS A 393 14.00 -3.86 -11.09
CA LYS A 393 14.29 -3.46 -12.47
C LYS A 393 13.03 -2.90 -13.15
N MET A 394 13.06 -1.58 -13.38
CA MET A 394 11.96 -0.80 -13.96
C MET A 394 12.01 -0.75 -15.50
N ASN A 395 11.11 0.03 -16.11
CA ASN A 395 10.92 0.21 -17.55
C ASN A 395 10.65 -1.10 -18.31
N ARG A 396 9.86 -2.00 -17.72
CA ARG A 396 9.58 -3.31 -18.32
C ARG A 396 8.21 -3.87 -17.97
N LEU A 397 7.75 -4.76 -18.83
CA LEU A 397 6.66 -5.68 -18.56
C LEU A 397 7.25 -7.03 -18.13
N VAL A 398 6.92 -7.49 -16.93
CA VAL A 398 7.16 -8.86 -16.50
C VAL A 398 5.89 -9.67 -16.79
N ASN A 399 5.99 -10.58 -17.76
CA ASN A 399 4.88 -11.46 -18.14
C ASN A 399 5.07 -12.84 -17.51
N LEU A 400 4.43 -13.07 -16.38
CA LEU A 400 4.49 -14.31 -15.62
C LEU A 400 3.56 -15.37 -16.24
N PRO A 401 3.77 -16.66 -15.96
CA PRO A 401 2.80 -17.69 -16.28
C PRO A 401 1.42 -17.35 -15.73
N LYS A 402 0.37 -17.61 -16.52
CA LYS A 402 -1.02 -17.38 -16.11
C LYS A 402 -1.31 -18.16 -14.82
N GLY A 403 -1.96 -17.51 -13.85
CA GLY A 403 -2.26 -18.15 -12.58
C GLY A 403 -1.09 -18.11 -11.59
N THR A 404 -0.09 -17.23 -11.79
CA THR A 404 0.95 -17.05 -10.78
C THR A 404 0.34 -16.48 -9.50
N PRO A 405 0.47 -17.12 -8.33
CA PRO A 405 -0.11 -16.59 -7.09
C PRO A 405 0.48 -15.23 -6.73
N HIS A 406 -0.37 -14.25 -6.45
CA HIS A 406 0.07 -12.90 -6.06
C HIS A 406 0.84 -12.88 -4.73
N ASN A 407 0.70 -13.89 -3.87
CA ASN A 407 1.51 -14.08 -2.65
C ASN A 407 3.02 -13.96 -2.93
N ARG A 408 3.48 -14.47 -4.09
CA ARG A 408 4.89 -14.37 -4.50
C ARG A 408 5.35 -12.93 -4.71
N PHE A 409 4.46 -12.08 -5.22
CA PHE A 409 4.73 -10.64 -5.32
C PHE A 409 4.77 -9.98 -3.94
N LEU A 410 3.88 -10.34 -3.02
CA LEU A 410 3.90 -9.82 -1.64
C LEU A 410 5.21 -10.16 -0.92
N ILE A 411 5.73 -11.38 -1.11
CA ILE A 411 7.07 -11.78 -0.62
C ILE A 411 8.16 -10.91 -1.25
N SER A 412 8.13 -10.73 -2.58
CA SER A 412 9.11 -9.90 -3.28
C SER A 412 9.11 -8.47 -2.77
N LEU A 413 7.92 -7.94 -2.48
CA LEU A 413 7.75 -6.62 -1.91
C LEU A 413 8.37 -6.53 -0.52
N ALA A 414 8.08 -7.43 0.42
CA ALA A 414 8.70 -7.43 1.74
C ALA A 414 10.23 -7.53 1.68
N ASN A 415 10.76 -8.46 0.88
CA ASN A 415 12.20 -8.66 0.73
C ASN A 415 12.90 -7.41 0.15
N SER A 416 12.20 -6.62 -0.67
CA SER A 416 12.74 -5.35 -1.19
C SER A 416 12.99 -4.27 -0.12
N TYR A 417 12.40 -4.41 1.07
CA TYR A 417 12.64 -3.56 2.24
C TYR A 417 13.63 -4.20 3.24
N GLY A 418 14.28 -5.31 2.87
CA GLY A 418 15.18 -6.07 3.74
C GLY A 418 14.46 -6.96 4.76
N HIS A 419 13.14 -7.13 4.65
CA HIS A 419 12.37 -8.09 5.44
C HIS A 419 12.34 -9.43 4.72
N ASP A 420 13.40 -10.23 4.88
CA ASP A 420 13.60 -11.50 4.18
C ASP A 420 12.63 -12.59 4.67
N ILE A 421 11.46 -12.66 4.03
CA ILE A 421 10.45 -13.70 4.28
C ILE A 421 10.43 -14.72 3.14
N SER A 422 10.13 -15.97 3.47
CA SER A 422 10.04 -17.08 2.50
C SER A 422 8.60 -17.44 2.12
N SER A 423 7.61 -16.96 2.88
CA SER A 423 6.19 -17.19 2.62
C SER A 423 5.34 -16.05 3.18
N PHE A 424 4.21 -15.75 2.54
CA PHE A 424 3.25 -14.75 3.03
C PHE A 424 1.81 -15.16 2.70
N GLY A 425 0.87 -14.94 3.63
CA GLY A 425 -0.52 -15.39 3.51
C GLY A 425 -0.65 -16.93 3.51
N GLU A 426 -1.42 -17.48 2.57
CA GLU A 426 -1.57 -18.92 2.37
C GLU A 426 -0.24 -19.58 1.92
N LYS A 427 0.37 -20.38 2.79
CA LYS A 427 1.71 -20.99 2.57
C LYS A 427 1.82 -21.77 1.27
N HIS A 428 0.76 -22.51 0.89
CA HIS A 428 0.76 -23.32 -0.33
C HIS A 428 0.84 -22.48 -1.62
N LEU A 429 0.46 -21.19 -1.57
CA LEU A 429 0.59 -20.24 -2.67
C LEU A 429 1.97 -19.57 -2.73
N SER A 430 2.81 -19.81 -1.74
CA SER A 430 4.16 -19.24 -1.61
C SER A 430 5.29 -20.20 -1.95
N THR A 431 4.99 -21.45 -2.35
CA THR A 431 5.98 -22.54 -2.49
C THR A 431 7.10 -22.28 -3.49
N MET A 432 6.85 -21.44 -4.50
CA MET A 432 7.88 -21.01 -5.47
C MET A 432 8.62 -19.72 -5.06
N GLY A 433 8.49 -19.30 -3.81
CA GLY A 433 9.16 -18.13 -3.23
C GLY A 433 8.86 -16.81 -3.95
N ALA A 434 9.74 -15.83 -3.72
CA ALA A 434 9.69 -14.51 -4.34
C ALA A 434 9.77 -14.58 -5.89
N LEU A 435 9.29 -13.53 -6.54
CA LEU A 435 9.48 -13.27 -7.96
C LEU A 435 10.85 -12.62 -8.18
N ASN A 436 11.49 -12.93 -9.31
CA ASN A 436 12.72 -12.26 -9.71
C ASN A 436 12.40 -10.91 -10.39
N LEU A 437 12.43 -9.83 -9.59
CA LEU A 437 12.07 -8.48 -10.03
C LEU A 437 13.25 -7.51 -10.12
N SER A 438 14.42 -7.84 -9.57
CA SER A 438 15.64 -7.02 -9.57
C SER A 438 16.49 -7.13 -10.82
#